data_AF-A0A6B3CPH3-F1
#
_entry.id   AF-A0A6B3CPH3-F1
#
_cell.length_a   1.000
_cell.length_b   1.000
_cell.length_c   1.000
_cell.angle_alpha   90.00
_cell.angle_beta   90.00
_cell.angle_gamma   90.00
#
_symmetry.space_group_name_H-M   'P 1'
#
loop_
_entity.id
_entity.type
_entity.pdbx_description
1 polymer ?
#
loop_
_entity_poly.entity_id
_entity_poly.type
_entity_poly.pdbx_seq_one_letter_code
_entity_poly.pdbx_strand_id
1 'polypeptide(L)'
;LGAAVQATRFVVLATHPALREDSDRVDDAEEALDDGVAVDDPRVAQVAAERHAFESALYAAIEKLGLEQDDDALFDAWDAAHPAPAHEGEEEADLSSGGRGTGSMGVFEAMGKMPYDFSSARLRCMELAAELSAHESPAT
;
A
#
# COMPACT_ATOMS: atom_id res chain seq x y z
N LEU A 1 3.73 1.94 14.12
CA LEU A 1 2.44 1.49 13.57
C LEU A 1 2.60 0.70 12.28
N GLY A 2 3.17 1.26 11.21
CA GLY A 2 3.28 0.57 9.91
C GLY A 2 3.93 -0.83 9.94
N ALA A 3 5.01 -1.03 10.70
CA ALA A 3 5.64 -2.36 10.81
C ALA A 3 4.76 -3.40 11.52
N ALA A 4 3.89 -2.97 12.43
CA ALA A 4 2.97 -3.87 13.13
C ALA A 4 1.83 -4.31 12.22
N VAL A 5 1.26 -3.39 11.43
CA VAL A 5 0.26 -3.72 10.38
C VAL A 5 0.85 -4.67 9.34
N GLN A 6 2.13 -4.49 8.97
CA GLN A 6 2.82 -5.43 8.08
C GLN A 6 3.03 -6.83 8.69
N ALA A 7 3.00 -6.98 10.01
CA ALA A 7 3.15 -8.29 10.65
C ALA A 7 1.99 -9.23 10.29
N THR A 8 0.77 -8.71 10.13
CA THR A 8 -0.41 -9.47 9.71
C THR A 8 -0.16 -10.19 8.38
N ARG A 9 0.35 -9.49 7.36
CA ARG A 9 0.77 -10.09 6.09
C ARG A 9 1.74 -11.26 6.30
N PHE A 10 2.80 -11.06 7.08
CA PHE A 10 3.79 -12.10 7.30
C PHE A 10 3.23 -13.32 8.04
N VAL A 11 2.32 -13.11 8.99
CA VAL A 11 1.61 -14.20 9.68
C VAL A 11 0.78 -15.01 8.69
N VAL A 12 0.04 -14.34 7.79
CA VAL A 12 -0.76 -15.03 6.77
C VAL A 12 0.13 -15.80 5.80
N LEU A 13 1.21 -15.21 5.28
CA LEU A 13 2.14 -15.90 4.37
C LEU A 13 2.87 -17.07 5.05
N ALA A 14 3.20 -16.96 6.34
CA ALA A 14 3.80 -18.05 7.10
C ALA A 14 2.83 -19.23 7.32
N THR A 15 1.52 -18.97 7.35
CA THR A 15 0.48 -19.97 7.57
C THR A 15 -0.13 -20.51 6.28
N HIS A 16 0.12 -19.87 5.13
CA HIS A 16 -0.39 -20.24 3.81
C HIS A 16 0.75 -20.43 2.79
N PRO A 17 1.38 -21.62 2.72
CA PRO A 17 2.53 -21.86 1.84
C PRO A 17 2.27 -21.57 0.35
N ALA A 18 1.07 -21.87 -0.15
CA ALA A 18 0.72 -21.56 -1.54
C ALA A 18 0.67 -20.05 -1.81
N LEU A 19 0.12 -19.26 -0.90
CA LEU A 19 0.17 -17.79 -1.03
C LEU A 19 1.60 -17.27 -0.93
N ARG A 20 2.46 -17.91 -0.14
CA ARG A 20 3.87 -17.57 -0.10
C ARG A 20 4.56 -17.83 -1.44
N GLU A 21 4.35 -18.99 -2.05
CA GLU A 21 4.86 -19.31 -3.38
C GLU A 21 4.33 -18.32 -4.45
N ASP A 22 3.07 -17.92 -4.34
CA ASP A 22 2.49 -16.89 -5.21
C ASP A 22 3.16 -15.52 -5.01
N SER A 23 3.44 -15.12 -3.76
CA SER A 23 4.19 -13.90 -3.45
C SER A 23 5.57 -13.92 -4.09
N ASP A 24 6.33 -15.00 -3.89
CA ASP A 24 7.68 -15.14 -4.42
C ASP A 24 7.65 -15.07 -5.97
N ARG A 25 6.67 -15.72 -6.62
CA ARG A 25 6.49 -15.66 -8.08
C ARG A 25 6.19 -14.23 -8.57
N VAL A 26 5.31 -13.50 -7.88
CA VAL A 26 4.96 -12.12 -8.26
C VAL A 26 6.16 -11.20 -8.08
N ASP A 27 6.91 -11.36 -6.99
CA ASP A 27 8.11 -10.56 -6.72
C ASP A 27 9.18 -10.79 -7.80
N ASP A 28 9.41 -12.04 -8.21
CA ASP A 28 10.29 -12.39 -9.33
C ASP A 28 9.81 -11.77 -10.67
N ALA A 29 8.50 -11.79 -10.92
CA ALA A 29 7.92 -11.23 -12.14
C ALA A 29 8.05 -9.70 -12.21
N GLU A 30 7.91 -9.02 -11.07
CA GLU A 30 8.16 -7.58 -10.97
C GLU A 30 9.64 -7.22 -11.09
N GLU A 31 10.54 -8.05 -10.54
CA GLU A 31 11.98 -7.86 -10.68
C GLU A 31 12.44 -8.03 -12.14
N ALA A 32 11.79 -8.91 -12.90
CA ALA A 32 12.04 -9.08 -14.33
C ALA A 32 11.62 -7.89 -15.20
N LEU A 33 10.84 -6.94 -14.66
CA LEU A 33 10.57 -5.65 -15.30
C LEU A 33 11.76 -4.71 -15.09
N ASP A 34 12.91 -5.03 -15.68
CA ASP A 34 14.13 -4.24 -15.56
C ASP A 34 14.12 -2.94 -16.40
N ASP A 35 15.21 -2.18 -16.36
CA ASP A 35 15.36 -0.91 -17.09
C ASP A 35 15.27 -1.03 -18.62
N GLY A 36 15.40 -2.24 -19.17
CA GLY A 36 15.23 -2.52 -20.59
C GLY A 36 13.78 -2.68 -21.02
N VAL A 37 12.86 -2.83 -20.07
CA VAL A 37 11.42 -3.01 -20.35
C VAL A 37 10.74 -1.65 -20.51
N ALA A 38 10.03 -1.47 -21.63
CA ALA A 38 9.24 -0.27 -21.85
C ALA A 38 8.02 -0.22 -20.94
N VAL A 39 7.62 0.96 -20.50
CA VAL A 39 6.44 1.17 -19.64
C VAL A 39 5.13 0.66 -20.26
N ASP A 40 5.03 0.67 -21.59
CA ASP A 40 3.86 0.21 -22.35
C ASP A 40 4.01 -1.25 -22.83
N ASP A 41 5.05 -1.96 -22.39
CA ASP A 41 5.21 -3.38 -22.70
C ASP A 41 4.02 -4.17 -22.11
N PRO A 42 3.37 -5.08 -22.87
CA PRO A 42 2.21 -5.83 -22.38
C PRO A 42 2.49 -6.63 -21.10
N ARG A 43 3.75 -6.99 -20.84
CA ARG A 43 4.16 -7.66 -19.59
C ARG A 43 3.90 -6.79 -18.36
N VAL A 44 4.01 -5.47 -18.47
CA VAL A 44 3.74 -4.55 -17.33
C VAL A 44 2.30 -4.69 -16.87
N ALA A 45 1.34 -4.70 -17.81
CA ALA A 45 -0.07 -4.89 -17.49
C ALA A 45 -0.38 -6.30 -16.96
N GLN A 46 0.30 -7.32 -17.48
CA GLN A 46 0.16 -8.68 -16.99
C GLN A 46 0.62 -8.82 -15.54
N VAL A 47 1.85 -8.37 -15.23
CA VAL A 47 2.42 -8.46 -13.88
C VAL A 47 1.60 -7.61 -12.90
N ALA A 48 1.07 -6.47 -13.33
CA ALA A 48 0.16 -5.67 -12.51
C ALA A 48 -1.12 -6.43 -12.12
N ALA A 49 -1.72 -7.16 -13.07
CA ALA A 49 -2.87 -8.00 -12.81
C ALA A 49 -2.53 -9.18 -11.88
N GLU A 50 -1.36 -9.80 -12.04
CA GLU A 50 -0.88 -10.86 -11.15
C GLU A 50 -0.65 -10.34 -9.71
N ARG A 51 -0.02 -9.17 -9.56
CA ARG A 51 0.13 -8.49 -8.26
C ARG A 51 -1.22 -8.20 -7.63
N HIS A 52 -2.14 -7.60 -8.38
CA HIS A 52 -3.48 -7.30 -7.89
C HIS A 52 -4.22 -8.57 -7.44
N ALA A 53 -4.21 -9.64 -8.24
CA ALA A 53 -4.84 -10.91 -7.89
C ALA A 53 -4.24 -11.54 -6.61
N PHE A 54 -2.90 -11.47 -6.46
CA PHE A 54 -2.22 -11.91 -5.25
C PHE A 54 -2.63 -11.08 -4.03
N GLU A 55 -2.63 -9.75 -4.11
CA GLU A 55 -3.03 -8.89 -2.99
C GLU A 55 -4.50 -9.13 -2.61
N SER A 56 -5.40 -9.30 -3.57
CA SER A 56 -6.81 -9.67 -3.31
C SER A 56 -6.93 -11.01 -2.60
N ALA A 57 -6.15 -12.03 -3.00
CA ALA A 57 -6.14 -13.33 -2.33
C ALA A 57 -5.56 -13.26 -0.92
N LEU A 58 -4.52 -12.43 -0.71
CA LEU A 58 -3.94 -12.16 0.60
C LEU A 58 -4.94 -11.47 1.53
N TYR A 59 -5.63 -10.43 1.06
CA TYR A 59 -6.66 -9.73 1.86
C TYR A 59 -7.80 -10.68 2.25
N ALA A 60 -8.29 -11.50 1.32
CA ALA A 60 -9.31 -12.50 1.62
C ALA A 60 -8.84 -13.50 2.69
N ALA A 61 -7.55 -13.87 2.71
CA ALA A 61 -6.99 -14.74 3.74
C ALA A 61 -6.86 -14.03 5.11
N ILE A 62 -6.50 -12.74 5.13
CA ILE A 62 -6.47 -11.90 6.33
C ILE A 62 -7.88 -11.81 6.95
N GLU A 63 -8.88 -11.49 6.13
CA GLU A 63 -10.29 -11.40 6.54
C GLU A 63 -10.77 -12.73 7.13
N LYS A 64 -10.49 -13.85 6.45
CA LYS A 64 -10.88 -15.19 6.91
C LYS A 64 -10.26 -15.57 8.25
N LEU A 65 -9.05 -15.09 8.54
CA LEU A 65 -8.38 -15.31 9.82
C LEU A 65 -8.82 -14.30 10.90
N GLY A 66 -9.59 -13.28 10.54
CA GLY A 66 -10.08 -12.24 11.45
C GLY A 66 -9.01 -11.24 11.89
N LEU A 67 -7.86 -11.18 11.19
CA LEU A 67 -6.73 -10.34 11.59
C LEU A 67 -6.93 -8.85 11.24
N GLU A 68 -7.89 -8.53 10.37
CA GLU A 68 -8.33 -7.14 10.08
C GLU A 68 -8.75 -6.40 11.35
N GLN A 69 -9.52 -7.06 12.22
CA GLN A 69 -10.03 -6.46 13.46
C GLN A 69 -8.91 -6.17 14.46
N ASP A 70 -7.84 -6.96 14.44
CA ASP A 70 -6.66 -6.74 15.29
C ASP A 70 -5.85 -5.53 14.80
N ASP A 71 -5.78 -5.31 13.49
CA ASP A 71 -5.15 -4.13 12.90
C ASP A 71 -5.96 -2.85 13.23
N ASP A 72 -7.29 -2.88 13.11
CA ASP A 72 -8.16 -1.76 13.48
C ASP A 72 -8.02 -1.39 14.97
N ALA A 73 -8.04 -2.38 15.86
CA ALA A 73 -7.84 -2.16 17.29
C ALA A 73 -6.46 -1.54 17.59
N LEU A 74 -5.45 -1.84 16.78
CA LEU A 74 -4.12 -1.24 16.89
C LEU A 74 -4.13 0.24 16.50
N PHE A 75 -4.87 0.62 15.46
CA PHE A 75 -5.07 2.03 15.08
C PHE A 75 -5.85 2.79 16.16
N ASP A 76 -6.95 2.22 16.67
CA ASP A 76 -7.74 2.82 17.75
C ASP A 76 -6.90 3.09 19.01
N ALA A 77 -6.06 2.11 19.39
CA ALA A 77 -5.15 2.26 20.53
C ALA A 77 -4.08 3.33 20.28
N TRP A 78 -3.58 3.44 19.05
CA TRP A 78 -2.63 4.49 18.67
C TRP A 78 -3.25 5.88 18.75
N ASP A 79 -4.46 6.05 18.22
CA ASP A 79 -5.17 7.33 18.21
C ASP A 79 -5.57 7.75 19.63
N ALA A 80 -6.02 6.82 20.47
CA ALA A 80 -6.29 7.09 21.89
C ALA A 80 -5.04 7.56 22.66
N ALA A 81 -3.86 7.06 22.29
CA ALA A 81 -2.58 7.47 22.88
C ALA A 81 -2.03 8.80 22.30
N HIS A 82 -2.50 9.23 21.13
CA HIS A 82 -2.06 10.43 20.43
C HIS A 82 -3.25 11.32 20.03
N PRO A 83 -4.02 11.84 21.00
CA PRO A 83 -5.15 12.69 20.71
C PRO A 83 -4.69 13.93 19.94
N ALA A 84 -5.46 14.31 18.91
CA ALA A 84 -5.20 15.54 18.18
C ALA A 84 -5.18 16.74 19.15
N PRO A 85 -4.27 17.73 18.95
CA PRO A 85 -4.27 18.92 19.77
C PRO A 85 -5.66 19.57 19.69
N ALA A 86 -6.24 19.89 20.85
CA ALA A 86 -7.53 20.56 20.90
C ALA A 86 -7.44 21.89 20.15
N HIS A 87 -8.13 21.99 19.02
CA HIS A 87 -8.39 23.28 18.40
C HIS A 87 -9.37 24.04 19.30
N GLU A 88 -8.83 24.82 20.23
CA GLU A 88 -9.61 25.82 20.95
C GLU A 88 -10.00 26.94 19.97
N GLY A 89 -11.27 26.98 19.58
CA GLY A 89 -11.98 28.21 19.19
C GLY A 89 -11.76 28.72 17.76
N GLU A 90 -12.78 28.46 16.93
CA GLU A 90 -13.39 29.36 15.94
C GLU A 90 -12.51 30.41 15.24
N GLU A 91 -12.27 30.22 13.94
CA GLU A 91 -12.70 31.19 12.92
C GLU A 91 -12.78 30.49 11.54
N GLU A 92 -13.99 30.50 10.99
CA GLU A 92 -14.33 30.20 9.60
C GLU A 92 -13.52 31.09 8.63
N ALA A 93 -12.38 30.60 8.14
CA ALA A 93 -11.83 30.94 6.84
C ALA A 93 -10.69 29.97 6.47
N ASP A 94 -10.79 29.41 5.27
CA ASP A 94 -9.75 28.67 4.53
C ASP A 94 -9.64 27.16 4.82
N LEU A 95 -10.53 26.38 4.18
CA LEU A 95 -10.43 24.92 4.03
C LEU A 95 -9.26 24.46 3.12
N SER A 96 -8.12 25.16 3.12
CA SER A 96 -6.97 24.79 2.30
C SER A 96 -5.63 25.23 2.88
N SER A 97 -5.33 24.94 4.15
CA SER A 97 -3.95 24.67 4.61
C SER A 97 -3.91 24.50 6.13
N GLY A 98 -4.29 23.31 6.62
CA GLY A 98 -3.99 22.88 7.98
C GLY A 98 -2.47 22.64 8.13
N GLY A 99 -1.73 23.69 8.46
CA GLY A 99 -0.47 23.65 9.22
C GLY A 99 0.59 22.62 8.83
N ARG A 100 0.92 22.43 7.55
CA ARG A 100 2.22 21.81 7.19
C ARG A 100 3.29 22.86 7.45
N GLY A 101 4.05 22.70 8.55
CA GLY A 101 5.23 23.52 8.80
C GLY A 101 6.06 23.63 7.53
N THR A 102 6.54 24.83 7.21
CA THR A 102 7.32 25.13 6.00
C THR A 102 8.55 24.21 5.94
N GLY A 103 8.41 23.06 5.26
CA GLY A 103 9.37 21.95 5.27
C GLY A 103 8.79 20.53 5.45
N SER A 104 7.48 20.36 5.71
CA SER A 104 6.85 19.04 5.85
C SER A 104 6.53 18.41 4.48
N MET A 105 7.43 17.54 4.02
CA MET A 105 7.32 16.76 2.80
C MET A 105 6.28 15.64 2.94
N GLY A 106 5.48 15.40 1.90
CA GLY A 106 4.51 14.29 1.91
C GLY A 106 5.18 12.94 1.86
N VAL A 107 4.55 11.90 2.40
CA VAL A 107 5.08 10.52 2.35
C VAL A 107 5.35 10.09 0.90
N PHE A 108 4.44 10.38 -0.03
CA PHE A 108 4.64 10.12 -1.46
C PHE A 108 5.84 10.90 -2.04
N GLU A 109 5.98 12.18 -1.68
CA GLU A 109 7.12 13.00 -2.13
C GLU A 109 8.44 12.52 -1.52
N ALA A 110 8.42 12.03 -0.27
CA ALA A 110 9.57 11.43 0.39
C ALA A 110 9.95 10.10 -0.28
N MET A 111 8.98 9.24 -0.57
CA MET A 111 9.21 7.96 -1.26
C MET A 111 9.78 8.19 -2.67
N GLY A 112 9.30 9.18 -3.41
CA GLY A 112 9.86 9.52 -4.72
C GLY A 112 11.30 10.04 -4.70
N LYS A 113 11.83 10.45 -3.52
CA LYS A 113 13.21 10.93 -3.35
C LYS A 113 14.15 9.86 -2.78
N MET A 114 13.62 8.71 -2.36
CA MET A 114 14.45 7.59 -1.94
C MET A 114 15.14 6.99 -3.18
N PRO A 115 16.40 6.55 -3.08
CA PRO A 115 17.13 5.95 -4.19
C PRO A 115 16.66 4.51 -4.43
N TYR A 116 15.36 4.34 -4.72
CA TYR A 116 14.82 3.05 -5.09
C TYR A 116 15.37 2.66 -6.47
N ASP A 117 15.87 1.43 -6.57
CA ASP A 117 16.39 0.85 -7.80
C ASP A 117 15.25 0.26 -8.66
N PHE A 118 14.07 0.89 -8.62
CA PHE A 118 12.91 0.45 -9.38
C PHE A 118 12.98 1.04 -10.78
N SER A 119 12.90 0.17 -11.78
CA SER A 119 12.76 0.59 -13.17
C SER A 119 11.45 1.37 -13.38
N SER A 120 11.40 2.15 -14.45
CA SER A 120 10.17 2.83 -14.87
C SER A 120 9.02 1.86 -15.14
N ALA A 121 9.29 0.67 -15.69
CA ALA A 121 8.30 -0.36 -15.95
C ALA A 121 7.73 -0.95 -14.65
N ARG A 122 8.57 -1.17 -13.64
CA ARG A 122 8.13 -1.66 -12.33
C ARG A 122 7.29 -0.62 -11.58
N LEU A 123 7.65 0.66 -11.66
CA LEU A 123 6.82 1.75 -11.12
C LEU A 123 5.43 1.77 -11.78
N ARG A 124 5.38 1.66 -13.12
CA ARG A 124 4.11 1.62 -13.84
C ARG A 124 3.28 0.38 -13.50
N CYS A 125 3.92 -0.78 -13.30
CA CYS A 125 3.28 -2.00 -12.85
C CYS A 125 2.58 -1.81 -11.49
N MET A 126 3.26 -1.21 -10.51
CA MET A 126 2.68 -0.94 -9.19
C MET A 126 1.50 0.05 -9.27
N GLU A 127 1.62 1.10 -10.09
CA GLU A 127 0.53 2.05 -10.32
C GLU A 127 -0.70 1.36 -10.91
N LEU A 128 -0.51 0.52 -11.95
CA LEU A 128 -1.59 -0.23 -12.58
C LEU A 128 -2.26 -1.22 -11.61
N ALA A 129 -1.49 -1.90 -10.76
CA ALA A 129 -2.05 -2.80 -9.75
C ALA A 129 -2.92 -2.03 -8.74
N ALA A 130 -2.50 -0.81 -8.35
CA ALA A 130 -3.29 0.06 -7.49
C ALA A 130 -4.55 0.59 -8.20
N GLU A 131 -4.45 0.96 -9.49
CA GLU A 131 -5.60 1.33 -10.32
C GLU A 131 -6.63 0.19 -10.35
N LEU A 132 -6.21 -1.06 -10.60
CA LEU A 132 -7.11 -2.22 -10.60
C LEU A 132 -7.87 -2.37 -9.28
N SER A 133 -7.17 -2.30 -8.14
CA SER A 133 -7.80 -2.35 -6.81
C SER A 133 -8.80 -1.22 -6.58
N ALA A 134 -8.52 -0.01 -7.07
CA ALA A 134 -9.42 1.12 -6.95
C ALA A 134 -10.70 0.97 -7.82
N HIS A 135 -10.59 0.32 -8.99
CA HIS A 135 -11.74 0.07 -9.86
C HIS A 135 -12.62 -1.10 -9.39
N GLU A 136 -12.06 -2.09 -8.70
CA GLU A 136 -12.84 -3.20 -8.11
C GLU A 136 -13.58 -2.81 -6.84
N SER A 137 -13.10 -1.80 -6.12
CA SER A 137 -13.83 -1.21 -5.01
C SER A 137 -15.06 -0.48 -5.57
N PRO A 138 -16.31 -0.89 -5.24
CA PRO A 138 -17.46 -0.11 -5.67
C PRO A 138 -17.31 1.30 -5.08
N ALA A 139 -17.48 2.32 -5.91
CA ALA A 139 -17.59 3.70 -5.47
C ALA A 139 -18.69 3.75 -4.39
N THR A 140 -18.26 3.75 -3.13
CA THR A 140 -19.11 3.91 -1.94
C THR A 140 -19.40 5.38 -1.78
#